data_AF-A0A6J7K138-F1
#
_entry.id   AF-A0A6J7K138-F1
#
_cell.length_a   1.000
_cell.length_b   1.000
_cell.length_c   1.000
_cell.angle_alpha   90.00
_cell.angle_beta   90.00
_cell.angle_gamma   90.00
#
_symmetry.space_group_name_H-M   'P 1'
#
loop_
_entity.id
_entity.type
_entity.pdbx_description
1 polymer ?
#
loop_
_entity_poly.entity_id
_entity_poly.type
_entity_poly.pdbx_seq_one_letter_code
_entity_poly.pdbx_strand_id
1 'polypeptide(L)'
;MPRNQERSFCCGAGGGRMWMEESTGKQVNIERSQELLRTGATKIAVACPFCYIMIDDGVKAQGVEEDEVKVADISMHILEALERSEADATITPIV
;
A
#
# COMPACT_ATOMS: atom_id res chain seq x y z
N MET A 1 7.04 11.15 -2.80
CA MET A 1 7.35 10.10 -3.81
C MET A 1 7.90 10.75 -5.09
N PRO A 2 9.24 10.70 -5.33
CA PRO A 2 9.87 11.38 -6.45
C PRO A 2 9.63 10.69 -7.81
N ARG A 3 9.39 9.38 -7.85
CA ARG A 3 9.02 8.63 -9.07
C ARG A 3 7.54 8.25 -8.99
N ASN A 4 6.72 8.93 -9.80
CA ASN A 4 5.27 8.75 -9.83
C ASN A 4 4.74 8.98 -11.26
N GLN A 5 3.46 8.66 -11.49
CA GLN A 5 2.80 8.80 -12.79
C GLN A 5 3.60 8.10 -13.92
N GLU A 6 3.96 8.81 -14.99
CA GLU A 6 4.73 8.29 -16.11
C GLU A 6 6.15 7.84 -15.74
N ARG A 7 6.67 8.29 -14.59
CA ARG A 7 7.98 7.87 -14.04
C ARG A 7 7.85 6.79 -12.96
N SER A 8 6.65 6.24 -12.76
CA SER A 8 6.43 5.13 -11.83
C SER A 8 7.12 3.85 -12.29
N PHE A 9 7.37 2.95 -11.35
CA PHE A 9 7.91 1.61 -11.61
C PHE A 9 7.05 0.52 -10.96
N CYS A 10 7.36 -0.75 -11.21
CA CYS A 10 6.61 -1.91 -10.72
C CYS A 10 6.91 -2.22 -9.23
N CYS A 11 6.05 -2.99 -8.57
CA CYS A 11 6.29 -3.55 -7.22
C CYS A 11 7.33 -4.69 -7.18
N GLY A 12 7.67 -5.25 -8.35
CA GLY A 12 8.70 -6.29 -8.48
C GLY A 12 8.21 -7.71 -8.67
N ALA A 13 6.96 -8.02 -8.38
CA ALA A 13 6.48 -9.42 -8.43
C ALA A 13 6.20 -9.97 -9.84
N GLY A 14 5.96 -9.09 -10.82
CA GLY A 14 5.53 -9.49 -12.17
C GLY A 14 6.53 -10.40 -12.89
N GLY A 15 6.02 -11.27 -13.78
CA GLY A 15 6.87 -12.16 -14.60
C GLY A 15 7.59 -13.25 -13.79
N GLY A 16 7.04 -13.67 -12.64
CA GLY A 16 7.62 -14.69 -11.76
C GLY A 16 8.76 -14.20 -10.87
N ARG A 17 9.09 -12.90 -10.93
CA ARG A 17 10.17 -12.29 -10.17
C ARG A 17 9.98 -12.34 -8.66
N MET A 18 8.74 -12.43 -8.17
CA MET A 18 8.46 -12.66 -6.74
C MET A 18 9.13 -13.92 -6.18
N TRP A 19 9.33 -14.94 -7.01
CA TRP A 19 9.92 -16.22 -6.64
C TRP A 19 11.40 -16.34 -7.00
N MET A 20 11.99 -15.27 -7.52
CA MET A 20 13.40 -15.21 -7.86
C MET A 20 14.10 -14.30 -6.86
N GLU A 21 15.29 -14.69 -6.44
CA GLU A 21 16.09 -13.84 -5.58
C GLU A 21 16.70 -12.69 -6.38
N GLU A 22 16.47 -11.46 -5.90
CA GLU A 22 17.16 -10.29 -6.40
C GLU A 22 18.60 -10.28 -5.85
N SER A 23 19.57 -10.57 -6.71
CA SER A 23 21.00 -10.62 -6.34
C SER A 23 21.74 -9.30 -6.55
N THR A 24 21.08 -8.30 -7.12
CA THR A 24 21.70 -7.05 -7.57
C THR A 24 20.91 -5.86 -7.07
N GLY A 25 21.59 -4.92 -6.42
CA GLY A 25 20.98 -3.67 -5.97
C GLY A 25 20.05 -3.88 -4.78
N LYS A 26 19.12 -2.94 -4.63
CA LYS A 26 18.13 -2.95 -3.55
C LYS A 26 16.82 -3.53 -4.07
N GLN A 27 16.19 -4.36 -3.24
CA GLN A 27 14.91 -4.97 -3.57
C GLN A 27 13.87 -3.92 -3.96
N VAL A 28 13.22 -4.14 -5.11
CA VAL A 28 12.39 -3.09 -5.72
C VAL A 28 11.14 -2.77 -4.89
N ASN A 29 10.61 -3.76 -4.16
CA ASN A 29 9.51 -3.55 -3.21
C ASN A 29 9.94 -2.65 -2.04
N ILE A 30 11.12 -2.87 -1.46
CA ILE A 30 11.69 -2.01 -0.41
C ILE A 30 11.88 -0.58 -0.91
N GLU A 31 12.46 -0.42 -2.11
CA GLU A 31 12.67 0.89 -2.71
C GLU A 31 11.34 1.62 -2.92
N ARG A 32 10.31 0.92 -3.43
CA ARG A 32 8.99 1.51 -3.63
C ARG A 32 8.29 1.85 -2.32
N SER A 33 8.30 0.94 -1.34
CA SER A 33 7.68 1.16 -0.03
C SER A 33 8.29 2.36 0.71
N GLN A 34 9.62 2.56 0.63
CA GLN A 34 10.24 3.77 1.16
C GLN A 34 9.81 5.06 0.44
N GLU A 35 9.54 5.02 -0.88
CA GLU A 35 8.98 6.21 -1.54
C GLU A 35 7.55 6.52 -1.10
N LEU A 36 6.76 5.48 -0.84
CA LEU A 36 5.39 5.57 -0.37
C LEU A 36 5.35 6.11 1.07
N LEU A 37 6.13 5.54 1.99
CA LEU A 37 6.21 5.99 3.39
C LEU A 37 6.66 7.45 3.51
N ARG A 38 7.61 7.89 2.69
CA ARG A 38 8.05 9.30 2.64
C ARG A 38 6.97 10.30 2.23
N THR A 39 5.80 9.85 1.75
CA THR A 39 4.68 10.75 1.49
C THR A 39 3.93 11.16 2.75
N GLY A 40 4.11 10.45 3.87
CA GLY A 40 3.31 10.63 5.09
C GLY A 40 1.89 10.05 5.01
N ALA A 41 1.60 9.23 3.99
CA ALA A 41 0.31 8.57 3.87
C ALA A 41 0.17 7.45 4.91
N THR A 42 -0.97 7.42 5.60
CA THR A 42 -1.37 6.36 6.54
C THR A 42 -2.17 5.24 5.88
N LYS A 43 -2.51 5.40 4.60
CA LYS A 43 -3.21 4.41 3.79
C LYS A 43 -2.54 4.31 2.42
N ILE A 44 -2.19 3.08 2.02
CA ILE A 44 -1.63 2.77 0.72
C ILE A 44 -2.64 1.87 -0.01
N ALA A 45 -3.17 2.36 -1.12
CA ALA A 45 -4.09 1.60 -1.97
C ALA A 45 -3.34 0.92 -3.11
N VAL A 46 -3.60 -0.38 -3.30
CA VAL A 46 -3.15 -1.15 -4.46
C VAL A 46 -4.36 -1.76 -5.19
N ALA A 47 -4.16 -2.30 -6.39
CA ALA A 47 -5.24 -2.93 -7.18
C ALA A 47 -4.82 -4.30 -7.75
N CYS A 48 -3.80 -4.92 -7.15
CA CYS A 48 -3.23 -6.19 -7.59
C CYS A 48 -2.78 -6.98 -6.36
N PRO A 49 -3.17 -8.26 -6.21
CA PRO A 49 -2.78 -9.09 -5.07
C PRO A 49 -1.25 -9.19 -4.89
N PHE A 50 -0.50 -9.20 -6.00
CA PHE A 50 0.96 -9.18 -5.93
C PHE A 50 1.50 -7.84 -5.44
N CYS A 51 0.92 -6.72 -5.87
CA CYS A 51 1.28 -5.42 -5.32
C CYS A 51 1.00 -5.34 -3.84
N TYR A 52 -0.13 -5.90 -3.37
CA TYR A 52 -0.43 -5.97 -1.94
C TYR A 52 0.68 -6.69 -1.19
N ILE A 53 1.00 -7.94 -1.56
CA ILE A 53 2.02 -8.72 -0.85
C ILE A 53 3.38 -8.00 -0.86
N MET A 54 3.83 -7.54 -2.02
CA MET A 54 5.15 -6.92 -2.13
C MET A 54 5.24 -5.60 -1.34
N ILE A 55 4.22 -4.75 -1.41
CA ILE A 55 4.25 -3.45 -0.75
C ILE A 55 4.02 -3.59 0.75
N ASP A 56 3.13 -4.48 1.19
CA ASP A 56 2.91 -4.81 2.60
C ASP A 56 4.20 -5.35 3.24
N ASP A 57 4.84 -6.34 2.62
CA ASP A 57 6.15 -6.84 3.05
C ASP A 57 7.20 -5.72 3.08
N GLY A 58 7.25 -4.90 2.03
CA GLY A 58 8.20 -3.80 1.94
C GLY A 58 7.98 -2.70 3.00
N VAL A 59 6.73 -2.46 3.42
CA VAL A 59 6.37 -1.52 4.50
C VAL A 59 6.77 -2.10 5.86
N LYS A 60 6.41 -3.36 6.13
CA LYS A 60 6.76 -4.08 7.35
C LYS A 60 8.28 -4.23 7.52
N ALA A 61 9.02 -4.40 6.42
CA ALA A 61 10.48 -4.41 6.42
C ALA A 61 11.11 -3.06 6.84
N GLN A 62 10.34 -1.97 6.87
CA GLN A 62 10.76 -0.68 7.44
C GLN A 62 10.39 -0.51 8.92
N GLY A 63 9.83 -1.56 9.56
CA GLY A 63 9.37 -1.53 10.94
C GLY A 63 8.08 -0.72 11.13
N VAL A 64 7.27 -0.60 10.09
CA VAL A 64 5.97 0.08 10.12
C VAL A 64 4.88 -0.97 10.22
N GLU A 65 4.05 -0.85 11.25
CA GLU A 65 2.95 -1.77 11.52
C GLU A 65 1.65 -1.34 10.82
N GLU A 66 0.68 -2.26 10.73
CA GLU A 66 -0.56 -2.06 9.98
C GLU A 66 -1.46 -0.94 10.55
N ASP A 67 -1.37 -0.68 11.86
CA ASP A 67 -2.07 0.41 12.54
C ASP A 67 -1.44 1.79 12.26
N GLU A 68 -0.16 1.84 11.88
CA GLU A 68 0.52 3.06 11.45
C GLU A 68 0.27 3.36 9.97
N VAL A 69 0.43 2.35 9.10
CA VAL A 69 0.22 2.46 7.66
C VAL A 69 -0.49 1.23 7.12
N LYS A 70 -1.75 1.41 6.72
CA LYS A 70 -2.57 0.32 6.17
C LYS A 70 -2.36 0.17 4.67
N VAL A 71 -1.72 -0.92 4.26
CA VAL A 71 -1.67 -1.36 2.86
C VAL A 71 -2.88 -2.24 2.58
N ALA A 72 -3.69 -1.92 1.57
CA ALA A 72 -4.83 -2.76 1.20
C ALA A 72 -5.24 -2.54 -0.26
N ASP A 73 -6.06 -3.46 -0.78
CA ASP A 73 -6.71 -3.25 -2.06
C ASP A 73 -7.62 -2.01 -2.01
N ILE A 74 -7.74 -1.31 -3.14
CA ILE A 74 -8.59 -0.12 -3.26
C ILE A 74 -10.04 -0.40 -2.87
N SER A 75 -10.57 -1.60 -3.18
CA SER A 75 -11.92 -1.99 -2.79
C SER A 75 -12.10 -2.09 -1.28
N MET A 76 -11.07 -2.53 -0.54
CA MET A 76 -11.11 -2.61 0.92
C MET A 76 -11.07 -1.22 1.56
N HIS A 77 -10.27 -0.31 1.03
CA HIS A 77 -10.26 1.09 1.49
C HIS A 77 -11.60 1.77 1.24
N ILE A 78 -12.26 1.48 0.10
CA ILE A 78 -13.60 1.98 -0.20
C ILE A 78 -14.63 1.40 0.78
N LEU A 79 -14.60 0.09 1.04
CA LEU A 79 -15.50 -0.54 1.99
C LEU A 79 -15.36 0.07 3.39
N GLU A 80 -14.13 0.22 3.89
CA GLU A 80 -13.87 0.86 5.19
C GLU A 80 -14.40 2.31 5.23
N ALA A 81 -14.32 3.03 4.11
CA ALA A 81 -14.87 4.39 4.02
C ALA A 81 -16.40 4.40 4.05
N LEU A 82 -17.06 3.44 3.40
CA LEU A 82 -18.53 3.30 3.43
C LEU A 82 -19.02 2.93 4.84
N GLU A 83 -18.41 1.92 5.47
CA GLU A 83 -18.75 1.50 6.83
C GLU A 83 -18.57 2.63 7.85
N ARG A 84 -17.49 3.41 7.73
CA ARG A 84 -17.28 4.60 8.57
C ARG A 84 -18.35 5.67 8.32
N SER A 85 -18.74 5.89 7.07
CA SER A 85 -19.77 6.86 6.71
C SER A 85 -21.16 6.48 7.26
N GLU A 86 -21.52 5.20 7.21
CA GLU A 86 -22.79 4.70 7.76
C GLU A 86 -22.81 4.79 9.28
N ALA A 87 -21.69 4.46 9.94
CA ALA A 87 -21.56 4.61 11.39
C ALA A 87 -21.74 6.08 11.82
N ASP A 88 -21.11 7.02 11.12
CA ASP A 88 -21.22 8.47 11.42
C ASP A 88 -22.64 9.01 11.19
N ALA A 89 -23.30 8.55 10.12
CA ALA A 89 -24.70 8.87 9.84
C ALA A 89 -25.67 8.31 10.89
N THR A 90 -25.31 7.21 11.54
CA THR A 90 -26.11 6.61 12.62
C THR A 90 -25.90 7.34 13.96
N ILE A 91 -24.74 7.97 14.16
CA ILE A 91 -24.36 8.69 15.38
C ILE A 91 -24.83 10.15 15.36
N THR A 92 -24.95 10.77 14.19
CA THR A 92 -25.52 12.12 14.05
C THR A 92 -27.04 12.02 13.94
N PRO A 93 -27.82 12.33 15.00
CA PRO A 93 -29.27 12.40 14.84
C PRO A 93 -29.54 13.53 13.84
N ILE A 94 -30.28 13.22 12.79
CA ILE A 94 -30.82 14.21 11.86
C ILE A 94 -31.70 15.14 12.70
N VAL A 95 -31.14 16.26 13.17
CA VAL A 95 -31.87 17.43 13.69
C VAL A 95 -32.09 18.41 12.57
#